data_AF-A0A850CFM2-F1
#
_entry.id   AF-A0A850CFM2-F1
#
_cell.length_a   1.000
_cell.length_b   1.000
_cell.length_c   1.000
_cell.angle_alpha   90.00
_cell.angle_beta   90.00
_cell.angle_gamma   90.00
#
_symmetry.space_group_name_H-M   'P 1'
#
loop_
_entity.id
_entity.type
_entity.pdbx_description
1 polymer ?
#
loop_
_entity_poly.entity_id
_entity_poly.type
_entity_poly.pdbx_seq_one_letter_code
_entity_poly.pdbx_strand_id
1 'polypeptide(L)'
;TATAVLDEHGAARYEFDIDWAPTRPLDLPPGTTCLHTGSLATALEPGAAAVEALQADTDAVISYDPNVRPTLMGPPDEARQRIERLVALADVVKASDEDLAWLYPGASPADVVKSWRGLGPAMVVATLGAGGAYAVTASAEHHCPARPITVADTVGAGDAFTSGMLWRLETLGLLADREALRRMGSAHLATVLDTAVTASAITCTRSGAEPPTREELESFTA
;
A
#
# COMPACT_ATOMS: atom_id res chain seq x y z
N THR A 1 20.77 1.32 9.72
CA THR A 1 20.73 2.61 9.02
C THR A 1 20.14 2.42 7.63
N ALA A 2 19.67 3.51 7.01
CA ALA A 2 19.31 3.54 5.60
C ALA A 2 20.16 4.62 4.92
N THR A 3 20.83 4.27 3.84
CA THR A 3 21.67 5.19 3.07
C THR A 3 21.04 5.39 1.70
N ALA A 4 20.75 6.64 1.35
CA ALA A 4 20.36 7.03 -0.01
C ALA A 4 21.61 7.42 -0.81
N VAL A 5 21.82 6.75 -1.94
CA VAL A 5 22.86 7.07 -2.92
C VAL A 5 22.17 7.62 -4.16
N LEU A 6 22.43 8.89 -4.49
CA LEU A 6 21.90 9.52 -5.70
C LEU A 6 22.83 9.25 -6.88
N ASP A 7 22.27 8.90 -8.03
CA ASP A 7 23.02 8.88 -9.29
C ASP A 7 23.18 10.28 -9.90
N GLU A 8 23.87 10.36 -11.03
CA GLU A 8 24.13 11.62 -11.75
C GLU A 8 22.86 12.31 -12.30
N HIS A 9 21.74 11.61 -12.31
CA HIS A 9 20.42 12.12 -12.73
C HIS A 9 19.49 12.39 -11.53
N GLY A 10 19.99 12.22 -10.30
CA GLY A 10 19.23 12.44 -9.07
C GLY A 10 18.31 11.28 -8.68
N ALA A 11 18.38 10.13 -9.36
CA ALA A 11 17.61 8.95 -8.95
C ALA A 11 18.25 8.32 -7.70
N ALA A 12 17.43 8.02 -6.70
CA ALA A 12 17.89 7.47 -5.42
C ALA A 12 17.91 5.94 -5.42
N ARG A 13 19.06 5.36 -5.07
CA ARG A 13 19.19 3.96 -4.65
C ARG A 13 19.33 3.91 -3.13
N TYR A 14 18.55 3.02 -2.49
CA TYR A 14 18.59 2.84 -1.04
C TYR A 14 19.32 1.56 -0.66
N GLU A 15 20.23 1.67 0.31
CA GLU A 15 20.89 0.56 0.97
C GLU A 15 20.47 0.53 2.44
N PHE A 16 20.06 -0.65 2.92
CA PHE A 16 19.53 -0.84 4.27
C PHE A 16 20.44 -1.77 5.07
N ASP A 17 20.85 -1.30 6.23
CA ASP A 17 21.54 -2.07 7.27
C ASP A 17 20.66 -2.06 8.52
N ILE A 18 19.62 -2.87 8.52
CA ILE A 18 18.57 -2.86 9.57
C ILE A 18 18.51 -4.24 10.21
N ASP A 19 18.65 -4.28 11.53
CA ASP A 19 18.33 -5.45 12.33
C ASP A 19 16.86 -5.40 12.73
N TRP A 20 16.06 -6.36 12.24
CA TRP A 20 14.64 -6.49 12.53
C TRP A 20 14.39 -7.77 13.33
N ALA A 21 14.71 -7.72 14.62
CA ALA A 21 14.57 -8.83 15.55
C ALA A 21 13.78 -8.42 16.81
N PRO A 22 12.43 -8.46 16.77
CA PRO A 22 11.60 -8.21 17.94
C PRO A 22 11.95 -9.17 19.08
N THR A 23 12.29 -8.62 20.25
CA THR A 23 12.66 -9.41 21.44
C THR A 23 11.48 -9.80 22.32
N ARG A 24 10.28 -9.31 21.98
CA ARG A 24 9.00 -9.61 22.62
C ARG A 24 7.93 -9.82 21.53
N PRO A 25 6.83 -10.54 21.83
CA PRO A 25 5.68 -10.57 20.95
C PRO A 25 5.24 -9.16 20.55
N LEU A 26 4.86 -9.02 19.28
CA LEU A 26 4.23 -7.80 18.81
C LEU A 26 2.77 -7.85 19.25
N ASP A 27 2.32 -6.80 19.92
CA ASP A 27 0.94 -6.66 20.39
C ASP A 27 0.36 -5.35 19.85
N LEU A 28 -0.94 -5.36 19.53
CA LEU A 28 -1.66 -4.13 19.19
C LEU A 28 -2.20 -3.44 20.45
N PRO A 29 -2.13 -2.11 20.54
CA PRO A 29 -2.81 -1.37 21.59
C PRO A 29 -4.32 -1.66 21.60
N PRO A 30 -4.97 -1.69 22.79
CA PRO A 30 -6.43 -1.84 22.86
C PRO A 30 -7.15 -0.75 22.06
N GLY A 31 -8.17 -1.16 21.29
CA GLY A 31 -8.93 -0.25 20.43
C GLY A 31 -8.31 0.03 19.06
N THR A 32 -7.22 -0.67 18.70
CA THR A 32 -6.67 -0.59 17.34
C THR A 32 -7.69 -1.11 16.32
N THR A 33 -8.12 -0.24 15.39
CA THR A 33 -9.05 -0.57 14.30
C THR A 33 -8.34 -1.09 13.07
N CYS A 34 -7.10 -0.64 12.83
CA CYS A 34 -6.34 -0.99 11.64
C CYS A 34 -4.87 -1.27 11.96
N LEU A 35 -4.34 -2.37 11.43
CA LEU A 35 -2.91 -2.67 11.34
C LEU A 35 -2.45 -2.42 9.89
N HIS A 36 -1.55 -1.46 9.68
CA HIS A 36 -0.85 -1.34 8.40
C HIS A 36 0.55 -1.95 8.50
N THR A 37 0.92 -2.78 7.53
CA THR A 37 2.24 -3.41 7.45
C THR A 37 2.70 -3.64 6.01
N GLY A 38 3.96 -4.03 5.83
CA GLY A 38 4.56 -4.10 4.51
C GLY A 38 6.08 -4.05 4.48
N SER A 39 6.63 -3.95 3.27
CA SER A 39 8.05 -3.64 3.01
C SER A 39 9.02 -4.45 3.89
N LEU A 40 10.00 -3.77 4.48
CA LEU A 40 11.02 -4.32 5.38
C LEU A 40 10.44 -5.13 6.54
N ALA A 41 9.32 -4.69 7.12
CA ALA A 41 8.72 -5.34 8.28
C ALA A 41 8.27 -6.78 7.96
N THR A 42 7.91 -7.03 6.70
CA THR A 42 7.50 -8.35 6.20
C THR A 42 8.56 -9.05 5.34
N ALA A 43 9.72 -8.41 5.11
CA ALA A 43 10.80 -8.96 4.30
C ALA A 43 11.95 -9.54 5.13
N LEU A 44 12.29 -8.91 6.26
CA LEU A 44 13.48 -9.26 7.04
C LEU A 44 13.16 -10.25 8.16
N GLU A 45 13.83 -11.40 8.17
CA GLU A 45 13.77 -12.34 9.30
C GLU A 45 14.69 -11.90 10.44
N PRO A 46 14.34 -12.21 11.71
CA PRO A 46 13.17 -12.99 12.17
C PRO A 46 11.87 -12.19 12.33
N GLY A 47 11.92 -10.85 12.23
CA GLY A 47 10.76 -10.02 12.54
C GLY A 47 9.60 -10.18 11.56
N ALA A 48 9.86 -10.57 10.31
CA ALA A 48 8.81 -10.82 9.34
C ALA A 48 7.90 -11.99 9.74
N ALA A 49 8.43 -13.05 10.35
CA ALA A 49 7.62 -14.11 10.96
C ALA A 49 6.74 -13.59 12.12
N ALA A 50 7.26 -12.65 12.93
CA ALA A 50 6.48 -12.05 14.02
C ALA A 50 5.32 -11.19 13.50
N VAL A 51 5.53 -10.45 12.41
CA VAL A 51 4.50 -9.65 11.74
C VAL A 51 3.43 -10.53 11.07
N GLU A 52 3.83 -11.64 10.45
CA GLU A 52 2.89 -12.63 9.90
C GLU A 52 2.02 -13.26 11.01
N ALA A 53 2.63 -13.64 12.14
CA ALA A 53 1.89 -14.14 13.30
C ALA A 53 0.90 -13.11 13.86
N LEU A 54 1.30 -11.84 13.96
CA LEU A 54 0.41 -10.76 14.42
C LEU A 54 -0.80 -10.56 13.49
N GLN A 55 -0.58 -10.61 12.17
CA GLN A 55 -1.66 -10.53 11.19
C GLN A 55 -2.64 -11.69 11.32
N ALA A 56 -2.15 -12.90 11.62
CA ALA A 56 -2.99 -14.08 11.78
C ALA A 56 -3.86 -14.06 13.05
N ASP A 57 -3.44 -13.32 14.09
CA ASP A 57 -4.09 -13.32 15.42
C ASP A 57 -4.95 -12.08 15.69
N THR A 58 -4.90 -11.05 14.84
CA THR A 58 -5.61 -9.79 15.09
C THR A 58 -7.01 -9.72 14.50
N ASP A 59 -7.93 -9.08 15.23
CA ASP A 59 -9.26 -8.68 14.76
C ASP A 59 -9.27 -7.32 14.02
N ALA A 60 -8.21 -6.51 14.12
CA ALA A 60 -8.10 -5.22 13.44
C ALA A 60 -8.08 -5.41 11.91
N VAL A 61 -8.64 -4.47 11.14
CA VAL A 61 -8.52 -4.49 9.67
C VAL A 61 -7.05 -4.48 9.28
N ILE A 62 -6.64 -5.36 8.37
CA ILE A 62 -5.25 -5.45 7.94
C ILE A 62 -5.07 -4.75 6.60
N SER A 63 -4.21 -3.74 6.57
CA SER A 63 -3.73 -3.05 5.38
C SER A 63 -2.30 -3.51 5.07
N TYR A 64 -2.09 -4.03 3.87
CA TYR A 64 -0.80 -4.56 3.45
C TYR A 64 -0.30 -3.89 2.16
N ASP A 65 0.95 -3.42 2.21
CA ASP A 65 1.68 -2.89 1.06
C ASP A 65 3.01 -3.64 0.91
N PRO A 66 3.16 -4.59 -0.05
CA PRO A 66 4.39 -5.34 -0.22
C PRO A 66 5.61 -4.41 -0.37
N ASN A 67 5.45 -3.29 -1.09
CA ASN A 67 6.46 -2.27 -1.34
C ASN A 67 7.83 -2.92 -1.60
N VAL A 68 7.91 -3.62 -2.73
CA VAL A 68 8.92 -4.64 -3.02
C VAL A 68 10.32 -4.04 -2.95
N ARG A 69 11.24 -4.81 -2.35
CA ARG A 69 12.66 -4.48 -2.28
C ARG A 69 13.45 -5.67 -2.82
N PRO A 70 13.72 -5.73 -4.13
CA PRO A 70 14.34 -6.90 -4.76
C PRO A 70 15.68 -7.30 -4.11
N THR A 71 16.44 -6.32 -3.62
CA THR A 71 17.71 -6.53 -2.92
C THR A 71 17.58 -7.24 -1.57
N LEU A 72 16.39 -7.28 -0.99
CA LEU A 72 16.11 -7.84 0.33
C LEU A 72 15.16 -9.05 0.29
N MET A 73 14.51 -9.30 -0.85
CA MET A 73 13.43 -10.29 -0.97
C MET A 73 13.85 -11.56 -1.71
N GLY A 74 15.11 -11.66 -2.15
CA GLY A 74 15.60 -12.82 -2.88
C GLY A 74 14.97 -12.98 -4.27
N PRO A 75 14.88 -14.21 -4.80
CA PRO A 75 14.28 -14.47 -6.11
C PRO A 75 12.79 -14.08 -6.17
N PRO A 76 12.29 -13.55 -7.31
CA PRO A 76 10.89 -13.13 -7.44
C PRO A 76 9.87 -14.22 -7.12
N ASP A 77 10.13 -15.48 -7.48
CA ASP A 77 9.18 -16.58 -7.24
C ASP A 77 9.04 -16.93 -5.75
N GLU A 78 10.13 -16.86 -4.98
CA GLU A 78 10.11 -17.07 -3.53
C GLU A 78 9.40 -15.90 -2.82
N ALA A 79 9.73 -14.67 -3.22
CA ALA A 79 9.07 -13.47 -2.73
C ALA A 79 7.56 -13.49 -3.03
N ARG A 80 7.17 -13.89 -4.24
CA ARG A 80 5.76 -14.01 -4.66
C ARG A 80 4.99 -14.94 -3.74
N GLN A 81 5.50 -16.14 -3.46
CA GLN A 81 4.82 -17.09 -2.58
C GLN A 81 4.63 -16.52 -1.16
N ARG A 82 5.62 -15.78 -0.65
CA ARG A 82 5.52 -15.12 0.65
C ARG A 82 4.48 -14.01 0.64
N ILE A 83 4.54 -13.15 -0.37
CA ILE A 83 3.62 -12.02 -0.53
C ILE A 83 2.18 -12.51 -0.70
N GLU A 84 1.93 -13.55 -1.49
CA GLU A 84 0.58 -14.12 -1.66
C GLU A 84 0.00 -14.66 -0.33
N ARG A 85 0.82 -15.21 0.56
CA ARG A 85 0.37 -15.61 1.91
C ARG A 85 -0.06 -14.39 2.74
N LEU A 86 0.71 -13.31 2.71
CA LEU A 86 0.40 -12.08 3.41
C LEU A 86 -0.83 -11.38 2.81
N VAL A 87 -0.97 -11.40 1.49
CA VAL A 87 -2.17 -10.94 0.77
C VAL A 87 -3.41 -11.70 1.24
N ALA A 88 -3.31 -13.02 1.44
CA ALA A 88 -4.44 -13.82 1.93
C ALA A 88 -4.84 -13.50 3.39
N LEU A 89 -3.92 -12.95 4.20
CA LEU A 89 -4.21 -12.49 5.55
C LEU A 89 -4.77 -11.06 5.60
N ALA A 90 -4.54 -10.25 4.56
CA ALA A 90 -4.90 -8.85 4.53
C ALA A 90 -6.37 -8.60 4.12
N ASP A 91 -6.94 -7.49 4.58
CA ASP A 91 -8.28 -7.03 4.19
C ASP A 91 -8.20 -5.96 3.07
N VAL A 92 -7.16 -5.11 3.10
CA VAL A 92 -6.85 -4.10 2.08
C VAL A 92 -5.43 -4.31 1.60
N VAL A 93 -5.23 -4.44 0.30
CA VAL A 93 -3.90 -4.58 -0.30
C VAL A 93 -3.65 -3.47 -1.30
N LYS A 94 -2.46 -2.87 -1.26
CA LYS A 94 -1.99 -1.92 -2.28
C LYS A 94 -0.62 -2.38 -2.78
N ALA A 95 -0.38 -2.30 -4.08
CA ALA A 95 0.94 -2.48 -4.67
C ALA A 95 1.15 -1.48 -5.81
N SER A 96 2.40 -1.19 -6.16
CA SER A 96 2.70 -0.42 -7.38
C SER A 96 2.71 -1.32 -8.62
N ASP A 97 2.55 -0.72 -9.79
CA ASP A 97 2.79 -1.39 -11.07
C ASP A 97 4.22 -1.94 -11.17
N GLU A 98 5.21 -1.24 -10.60
CA GLU A 98 6.59 -1.73 -10.49
C GLU A 98 6.70 -3.00 -9.63
N ASP A 99 6.05 -3.03 -8.47
CA ASP A 99 5.99 -4.21 -7.60
C ASP A 99 5.37 -5.39 -8.37
N LEU A 100 4.23 -5.14 -9.02
CA LEU A 100 3.49 -6.16 -9.75
C LEU A 100 4.25 -6.65 -10.98
N ALA A 101 4.98 -5.78 -11.68
CA ALA A 101 5.81 -6.15 -12.82
C ALA A 101 7.01 -7.00 -12.41
N TRP A 102 7.62 -6.72 -11.25
CA TRP A 102 8.68 -7.55 -10.70
C TRP A 102 8.16 -8.92 -10.26
N LEU A 103 7.00 -8.93 -9.58
CA LEU A 103 6.38 -10.16 -9.08
C LEU A 103 5.78 -11.01 -10.19
N TYR A 104 5.19 -10.43 -11.24
CA TYR A 104 4.50 -11.15 -12.31
C TYR A 104 4.92 -10.61 -13.67
N PRO A 105 6.15 -10.93 -14.13
CA PRO A 105 6.66 -10.42 -15.40
C PRO A 105 5.71 -10.74 -16.57
N GLY A 106 5.28 -9.69 -17.28
CA GLY A 106 4.40 -9.79 -18.45
C GLY A 106 2.90 -9.84 -18.15
N ALA A 107 2.48 -9.88 -16.88
CA ALA A 107 1.07 -9.75 -16.51
C ALA A 107 0.65 -8.28 -16.46
N SER A 108 -0.62 -7.98 -16.76
CA SER A 108 -1.16 -6.64 -16.55
C SER A 108 -1.42 -6.39 -15.04
N PRO A 109 -1.20 -5.17 -14.52
CA PRO A 109 -1.53 -4.85 -13.12
C PRO A 109 -2.99 -5.18 -12.77
N ALA A 110 -3.92 -4.96 -13.71
CA ALA A 110 -5.33 -5.26 -13.51
C ALA A 110 -5.59 -6.76 -13.31
N ASP A 111 -4.93 -7.64 -14.06
CA ASP A 111 -5.08 -9.09 -13.91
C ASP A 111 -4.50 -9.57 -12.57
N VAL A 112 -3.36 -9.05 -12.15
CA VAL A 112 -2.74 -9.42 -10.86
C VAL A 112 -3.61 -8.96 -9.70
N VAL A 113 -4.10 -7.72 -9.71
CA VAL A 113 -5.01 -7.19 -8.66
C VAL A 113 -6.29 -8.04 -8.57
N LYS A 114 -6.87 -8.48 -9.70
CA LYS A 114 -8.02 -9.39 -9.70
C LYS A 114 -7.68 -10.76 -9.11
N SER A 115 -6.51 -11.31 -9.47
CA SER A 115 -6.01 -12.57 -8.90
C SER A 115 -5.83 -12.47 -7.39
N TRP A 116 -5.20 -11.40 -6.90
CA TRP A 116 -4.99 -11.14 -5.48
C TRP A 116 -6.29 -10.93 -4.71
N ARG A 117 -7.29 -10.26 -5.30
CA ARG A 117 -8.64 -10.20 -4.71
C ARG A 117 -9.14 -11.65 -4.50
N GLY A 118 -8.94 -12.53 -5.47
CA GLY A 118 -9.31 -13.95 -5.37
C GLY A 118 -8.76 -14.69 -4.14
N LEU A 119 -7.71 -14.18 -3.50
CA LEU A 119 -7.06 -14.79 -2.34
C LEU A 119 -7.73 -14.46 -1.00
N GLY A 120 -8.54 -13.40 -0.90
CA GLY A 120 -9.16 -13.02 0.38
C GLY A 120 -9.51 -11.55 0.58
N PRO A 121 -8.67 -10.57 0.19
CA PRO A 121 -8.89 -9.17 0.54
C PRO A 121 -10.26 -8.63 0.10
N ALA A 122 -10.79 -7.73 0.92
CA ALA A 122 -11.99 -6.97 0.58
C ALA A 122 -11.73 -5.99 -0.57
N MET A 123 -10.53 -5.41 -0.62
CA MET A 123 -10.09 -4.43 -1.60
C MET A 123 -8.62 -4.65 -1.98
N VAL A 124 -8.32 -4.63 -3.28
CA VAL A 124 -6.94 -4.65 -3.79
C VAL A 124 -6.75 -3.49 -4.76
N VAL A 125 -5.62 -2.80 -4.67
CA VAL A 125 -5.30 -1.60 -5.44
C VAL A 125 -3.94 -1.72 -6.11
N ALA A 126 -3.86 -1.32 -7.38
CA ALA A 126 -2.61 -1.02 -8.08
C ALA A 126 -2.48 0.50 -8.29
N THR A 127 -1.35 1.08 -7.89
CA THR A 127 -0.96 2.43 -8.36
C THR A 127 -0.21 2.31 -9.68
N LEU A 128 -0.48 3.19 -10.63
CA LEU A 128 -0.05 3.11 -12.03
C LEU A 128 0.77 4.33 -12.46
N GLY A 129 1.47 4.97 -11.52
CA GLY A 129 2.16 6.25 -11.72
C GLY A 129 1.25 7.31 -12.36
N ALA A 130 1.65 7.83 -13.53
CA ALA A 130 0.87 8.81 -14.29
C ALA A 130 -0.48 8.27 -14.80
N GLY A 131 -0.68 6.95 -14.79
CA GLY A 131 -1.97 6.31 -15.09
C GLY A 131 -2.98 6.36 -13.94
N GLY A 132 -2.60 6.85 -12.76
CA GLY A 132 -3.46 6.96 -11.59
C GLY A 132 -3.48 5.68 -10.76
N ALA A 133 -4.66 5.17 -10.46
CA ALA A 133 -4.82 3.94 -9.71
C ALA A 133 -6.01 3.10 -10.19
N TYR A 134 -5.91 1.80 -10.00
CA TYR A 134 -6.95 0.84 -10.31
C TYR A 134 -7.24 -0.04 -9.09
N ALA A 135 -8.51 -0.20 -8.74
CA ALA A 135 -8.92 -0.96 -7.57
C ALA A 135 -10.06 -1.93 -7.87
N VAL A 136 -10.06 -3.05 -7.15
CA VAL A 136 -11.04 -4.13 -7.27
C VAL A 136 -11.57 -4.51 -5.88
N THR A 137 -12.89 -4.67 -5.77
CA THR A 137 -13.58 -5.29 -4.64
C THR A 137 -14.41 -6.48 -5.11
N ALA A 138 -15.20 -7.08 -4.21
CA ALA A 138 -16.16 -8.12 -4.58
C ALA A 138 -17.25 -7.64 -5.56
N SER A 139 -17.58 -6.35 -5.52
CA SER A 139 -18.79 -5.78 -6.13
C SER A 139 -18.50 -4.72 -7.18
N ALA A 140 -17.27 -4.22 -7.26
CA ALA A 140 -16.90 -3.12 -8.14
C ALA A 140 -15.43 -3.17 -8.56
N GLU A 141 -15.18 -2.63 -9.75
CA GLU A 141 -13.86 -2.24 -10.25
C GLU A 141 -13.90 -0.72 -10.48
N HIS A 142 -12.81 -0.02 -10.18
CA HIS A 142 -12.73 1.42 -10.41
C HIS A 142 -11.32 1.83 -10.82
N HIS A 143 -11.25 2.62 -11.90
CA HIS A 143 -10.03 3.31 -12.33
C HIS A 143 -10.18 4.80 -12.02
N CYS A 144 -9.22 5.35 -11.29
CA CYS A 144 -9.12 6.77 -10.99
C CYS A 144 -7.87 7.33 -11.71
N PRO A 145 -8.01 8.26 -12.66
CA PRO A 145 -6.87 8.84 -13.37
C PRO A 145 -6.02 9.70 -12.42
N ALA A 146 -4.71 9.80 -12.71
CA ALA A 146 -3.81 10.66 -11.95
C ALA A 146 -4.23 12.14 -12.05
N ARG A 147 -3.89 12.94 -11.04
CA ARG A 147 -4.09 14.39 -11.09
C ARG A 147 -3.02 15.03 -11.99
N PRO A 148 -3.40 15.96 -12.88
CA PRO A 148 -2.43 16.74 -13.63
C PRO A 148 -1.71 17.69 -12.68
N ILE A 149 -0.42 17.45 -12.43
CA ILE A 149 0.42 18.27 -11.55
C ILE A 149 1.79 18.50 -12.18
N THR A 150 2.46 19.54 -11.75
CA THR A 150 3.91 19.67 -11.95
C THR A 150 4.63 18.88 -10.86
N VAL A 151 5.32 17.80 -11.25
CA VAL A 151 6.05 16.94 -10.31
C VAL A 151 7.33 17.64 -9.85
N ALA A 152 7.48 17.82 -8.55
CA ALA A 152 8.72 18.27 -7.91
C ALA A 152 9.55 17.07 -7.42
N ASP A 153 8.91 16.07 -6.82
CA ASP A 153 9.52 14.86 -6.28
C ASP A 153 8.47 13.73 -6.24
N THR A 154 8.90 12.47 -6.13
CA THR A 154 8.02 11.31 -5.96
C THR A 154 8.24 10.59 -4.64
N VAL A 155 9.24 11.02 -3.86
CA VAL A 155 9.52 10.48 -2.52
C VAL A 155 8.28 10.62 -1.63
N GLY A 156 7.84 9.50 -1.06
CA GLY A 156 6.67 9.44 -0.17
C GLY A 156 5.31 9.42 -0.88
N ALA A 157 5.24 9.47 -2.22
CA ALA A 157 3.97 9.43 -2.96
C ALA A 157 3.16 8.15 -2.66
N GLY A 158 3.86 7.01 -2.61
CA GLY A 158 3.25 5.72 -2.25
C GLY A 158 2.67 5.71 -0.83
N ASP A 159 3.39 6.29 0.14
CA ASP A 159 2.95 6.37 1.54
C ASP A 159 1.81 7.38 1.71
N ALA A 160 1.84 8.50 0.98
CA ALA A 160 0.76 9.48 0.93
C ALA A 160 -0.52 8.88 0.33
N PHE A 161 -0.39 8.07 -0.73
CA PHE A 161 -1.51 7.31 -1.27
C PHE A 161 -2.10 6.37 -0.23
N THR A 162 -1.26 5.56 0.43
CA THR A 162 -1.70 4.57 1.41
C THR A 162 -2.35 5.24 2.63
N SER A 163 -1.75 6.30 3.16
CA SER A 163 -2.33 7.06 4.28
C SER A 163 -3.64 7.76 3.90
N GLY A 164 -3.73 8.37 2.71
CA GLY A 164 -4.97 8.97 2.20
C GLY A 164 -6.09 7.94 2.01
N MET A 165 -5.76 6.76 1.49
CA MET A 165 -6.69 5.63 1.37
C MET A 165 -7.22 5.19 2.73
N LEU A 166 -6.32 4.93 3.69
CA LEU A 166 -6.70 4.48 5.04
C LEU A 166 -7.49 5.54 5.78
N TRP A 167 -7.09 6.81 5.70
CA TRP A 167 -7.84 7.92 6.27
C TRP A 167 -9.27 7.96 5.71
N ARG A 168 -9.44 7.78 4.40
CA ARG A 168 -10.78 7.80 3.80
C ARG A 168 -11.63 6.63 4.25
N LEU A 169 -11.06 5.42 4.31
CA LEU A 169 -11.73 4.24 4.85
C LEU A 169 -12.16 4.45 6.32
N GLU A 170 -11.30 5.04 7.15
CA GLU A 170 -11.60 5.41 8.55
C GLU A 170 -12.79 6.37 8.62
N THR A 171 -12.79 7.46 7.83
CA THR A 171 -13.88 8.45 7.85
C THR A 171 -15.23 7.92 7.35
N LEU A 172 -15.21 6.84 6.56
CA LEU A 172 -16.40 6.12 6.13
C LEU A 172 -16.83 5.02 7.12
N GLY A 173 -16.09 4.84 8.23
CA GLY A 173 -16.34 3.81 9.24
C GLY A 173 -15.95 2.39 8.80
N LEU A 174 -15.22 2.24 7.69
CA LEU A 174 -14.92 0.95 7.08
C LEU A 174 -13.74 0.22 7.74
N LEU A 175 -12.86 0.93 8.44
CA LEU A 175 -11.78 0.30 9.22
C LEU A 175 -12.26 -0.30 10.54
N ALA A 176 -13.42 0.11 11.05
CA ALA A 176 -14.00 -0.43 12.28
C ALA A 176 -14.94 -1.61 12.04
N ASP A 177 -15.29 -1.92 10.77
CA ASP A 177 -16.23 -2.98 10.40
C ASP A 177 -15.75 -3.70 9.13
N ARG A 178 -15.09 -4.85 9.31
CA ARG A 178 -14.60 -5.72 8.23
C ARG A 178 -15.72 -6.18 7.29
N GLU A 179 -16.93 -6.38 7.79
CA GLU A 179 -18.03 -6.78 6.92
C GLU A 179 -18.52 -5.62 6.06
N ALA A 180 -18.62 -4.41 6.62
CA ALA A 180 -18.92 -3.20 5.85
C ALA A 180 -17.85 -2.97 4.77
N LEU A 181 -16.57 -3.15 5.10
CA LEU A 181 -15.47 -3.10 4.14
C LEU A 181 -15.65 -4.12 2.99
N ARG A 182 -15.99 -5.38 3.31
CA ARG A 182 -16.26 -6.41 2.28
C ARG A 182 -17.46 -6.11 1.40
N ARG A 183 -18.46 -5.41 1.91
CA ARG A 183 -19.66 -4.98 1.17
C ARG A 183 -19.51 -3.61 0.50
N MET A 184 -18.32 -3.01 0.54
CA MET A 184 -18.08 -1.68 -0.02
C MET A 184 -18.53 -1.61 -1.49
N GLY A 185 -19.45 -0.68 -1.78
CA GLY A 185 -19.96 -0.46 -3.13
C GLY A 185 -19.09 0.50 -3.95
N SER A 186 -19.43 0.64 -5.24
CA SER A 186 -18.69 1.45 -6.21
C SER A 186 -18.51 2.91 -5.81
N ALA A 187 -19.51 3.54 -5.20
CA ALA A 187 -19.44 4.96 -4.80
C ALA A 187 -18.41 5.21 -3.69
N HIS A 188 -18.35 4.34 -2.68
CA HIS A 188 -17.32 4.39 -1.65
C HIS A 188 -15.94 4.08 -2.23
N LEU A 189 -15.83 3.04 -3.07
CA LEU A 189 -14.57 2.69 -3.73
C LEU A 189 -14.00 3.87 -4.53
N ALA A 190 -14.83 4.54 -5.34
CA ALA A 190 -14.44 5.70 -6.11
C ALA A 190 -13.95 6.83 -5.20
N THR A 191 -14.67 7.11 -4.13
CA THR A 191 -14.33 8.18 -3.16
C THR A 191 -13.01 7.89 -2.43
N VAL A 192 -12.76 6.63 -2.06
CA VAL A 192 -11.51 6.19 -1.43
C VAL A 192 -10.33 6.37 -2.39
N LEU A 193 -10.49 5.90 -3.63
CA LEU A 193 -9.43 5.95 -4.62
C LEU A 193 -9.11 7.39 -5.04
N ASP A 194 -10.14 8.22 -5.20
CA ASP A 194 -10.02 9.65 -5.49
C ASP A 194 -9.22 10.38 -4.41
N THR A 195 -9.51 10.09 -3.12
CA THR A 195 -8.78 10.68 -1.98
C THR A 195 -7.31 10.24 -1.97
N ALA A 196 -7.05 8.95 -2.21
CA ALA A 196 -5.69 8.41 -2.23
C ALA A 196 -4.85 8.98 -3.39
N VAL A 197 -5.43 9.07 -4.59
CA VAL A 197 -4.79 9.67 -5.77
C VAL A 197 -4.50 11.15 -5.54
N THR A 198 -5.45 11.91 -4.99
CA THR A 198 -5.25 13.31 -4.63
C THR A 198 -4.15 13.48 -3.59
N ALA A 199 -4.11 12.61 -2.56
CA ALA A 199 -3.07 12.68 -1.54
C ALA A 199 -1.67 12.49 -2.12
N SER A 200 -1.50 11.45 -2.95
CA SER A 200 -0.27 11.19 -3.68
C SER A 200 0.12 12.36 -4.58
N ALA A 201 -0.84 12.96 -5.29
CA ALA A 201 -0.57 14.06 -6.19
C ALA A 201 -0.06 15.31 -5.45
N ILE A 202 -0.69 15.69 -4.34
CA ILE A 202 -0.24 16.86 -3.56
C ILE A 202 1.19 16.64 -3.04
N THR A 203 1.50 15.46 -2.53
CA THR A 203 2.86 15.13 -2.09
C THR A 203 3.87 15.27 -3.23
N CYS A 204 3.51 14.85 -4.43
CA CYS A 204 4.38 15.00 -5.59
C CYS A 204 4.64 16.44 -6.03
N THR A 205 3.90 17.44 -5.53
CA THR A 205 4.14 18.86 -5.83
C THR A 205 5.24 19.50 -4.98
N ARG A 206 5.81 18.74 -4.02
CA ARG A 206 6.77 19.21 -3.02
C ARG A 206 8.00 18.31 -3.04
N SER A 207 9.10 18.78 -2.45
CA SER A 207 10.31 17.96 -2.30
C SER A 207 10.25 17.20 -0.99
N GLY A 208 10.61 15.91 -1.04
CA GLY A 208 10.56 15.01 0.11
C GLY A 208 9.16 14.46 0.43
N ALA A 209 9.11 13.56 1.42
CA ALA A 209 7.90 12.88 1.85
C ALA A 209 7.02 13.78 2.73
N GLU A 210 6.33 14.74 2.11
CA GLU A 210 5.39 15.65 2.79
C GLU A 210 3.93 15.32 2.39
N PRO A 211 3.18 14.55 3.21
CA PRO A 211 1.77 14.28 2.96
C PRO A 211 0.90 15.53 3.15
N PRO A 212 -0.24 15.64 2.46
CA PRO A 212 -1.13 16.79 2.61
C PRO A 212 -1.86 16.79 3.95
N THR A 213 -2.26 17.98 4.37
CA THR A 213 -3.27 18.19 5.41
C THR A 213 -4.68 17.90 4.90
N ARG A 214 -5.65 17.80 5.82
CA ARG A 214 -7.07 17.65 5.46
C ARG A 214 -7.59 18.82 4.62
N GLU A 215 -7.23 20.04 4.99
CA GLU A 215 -7.68 21.25 4.27
C GLU A 215 -7.13 21.26 2.83
N GLU A 216 -5.89 20.82 2.63
CA GLU A 216 -5.29 20.69 1.30
C GLU A 216 -5.99 19.61 0.46
N LEU A 217 -6.36 18.48 1.06
CA LEU A 217 -7.15 17.45 0.36
C LEU A 217 -8.53 17.96 -0.06
N GLU A 218 -9.21 18.72 0.82
CA GLU A 218 -10.56 19.22 0.58
C GLU A 218 -10.59 20.41 -0.40
N SER A 219 -9.53 21.20 -0.46
CA SER A 219 -9.41 22.37 -1.35
C SER A 219 -8.72 22.06 -2.68
N PHE A 220 -8.16 20.86 -2.85
CA PHE A 220 -7.47 20.49 -4.07
C PHE A 220 -8.40 20.54 -5.28
N THR A 221 -8.10 21.45 -6.19
CA THR A 221 -8.75 21.56 -7.50
C THR A 221 -7.71 21.21 -8.55
N ALA A 222 -8.01 20.17 -9.32
CA ALA A 222 -7.17 19.71 -10.42
C ALA A 222 -7.28 20.63 -11.64
#